data_AF-A0A0W8DIC0-F1
#
_entry.id   AF-A0A0W8DIC0-F1
#
_cell.length_a   1.000
_cell.length_b   1.000
_cell.length_c   1.000
_cell.angle_alpha   90.00
_cell.angle_beta   90.00
_cell.angle_gamma   90.00
#
_symmetry.space_group_name_H-M   'P 1'
#
loop_
_entity.id
_entity.type
_entity.pdbx_description
1 polymer ?
#
loop_
_entity_poly.entity_id
_entity_poly.type
_entity_poly.pdbx_seq_one_letter_code
_entity_poly.pdbx_strand_id
1 'polypeptide(L)'
;MYAMRVPNGDKVPGVTALGHLDPVLAGPMNEFGMDMIDADFHWTKKFCMKDSDGDGQTNGQELGDPCCEFVFRKNPKVRWTEGISHPGDASFMTDPKLWEGLECEESVDTAARPANASGRPVRKPKLMVQRS
;
A
#
# COMPACT_ATOMS: atom_id res chain seq x y z
N MET A 1 -22.10 5.62 -0.61
CA MET A 1 -21.06 6.66 -0.75
C MET A 1 -19.76 6.03 -1.18
N TYR A 2 -19.12 6.57 -2.22
CA TYR A 2 -17.84 6.05 -2.76
C TYR A 2 -16.65 6.37 -1.84
N ALA A 3 -16.74 7.44 -1.05
CA ALA A 3 -15.75 7.79 -0.02
C ALA A 3 -15.44 6.65 0.96
N MET A 4 -16.41 5.77 1.28
CA MET A 4 -16.16 4.61 2.14
C MET A 4 -15.35 3.49 1.47
N ARG A 5 -15.18 3.52 0.14
CA ARG A 5 -14.43 2.50 -0.62
C ARG A 5 -12.93 2.73 -0.58
N VAL A 6 -12.48 3.84 0.00
CA VAL A 6 -11.08 4.19 0.24
C VAL A 6 -10.84 4.32 1.74
N PRO A 7 -9.60 4.15 2.22
CA PRO A 7 -9.29 4.31 3.64
C PRO A 7 -9.61 5.74 4.10
N ASN A 8 -10.24 5.88 5.25
CA ASN A 8 -10.58 7.17 5.87
C ASN A 8 -11.26 8.22 4.96
N GLY A 9 -11.84 7.84 3.82
CA GLY A 9 -12.37 8.80 2.85
C GLY A 9 -13.57 9.60 3.36
N ASP A 10 -14.25 9.10 4.40
CA ASP A 10 -15.32 9.77 5.13
C ASP A 10 -14.83 10.64 6.31
N LYS A 11 -13.51 10.70 6.54
CA LYS A 11 -12.88 11.40 7.66
C LYS A 11 -12.00 12.58 7.24
N VAL A 12 -11.83 12.81 5.94
CA VAL A 12 -11.02 13.94 5.44
C VAL A 12 -11.64 15.26 5.95
N PRO A 13 -10.89 16.12 6.66
CA PRO A 13 -11.45 17.29 7.32
C PRO A 13 -12.15 18.26 6.35
N GLY A 14 -13.42 18.58 6.60
CA GLY A 14 -14.18 19.53 5.79
C GLY A 14 -14.67 19.00 4.44
N VAL A 15 -14.53 17.70 4.18
CA VAL A 15 -14.86 17.08 2.90
C VAL A 15 -16.05 16.13 3.06
N THR A 16 -17.13 16.40 2.33
CA THR A 16 -18.29 15.50 2.22
C THR A 16 -18.43 14.85 0.84
N ALA A 17 -17.67 15.33 -0.14
CA ALA A 17 -17.69 14.90 -1.54
C ALA A 17 -16.27 14.64 -2.06
N LEU A 18 -15.54 13.71 -1.43
CA LEU A 18 -14.20 13.32 -1.85
C LEU A 18 -14.20 12.80 -3.30
N GLY A 19 -13.26 13.29 -4.12
CA GLY A 19 -13.17 12.99 -5.56
C GLY A 19 -13.85 14.02 -6.46
N HIS A 20 -14.37 15.12 -5.91
CA HIS A 20 -14.95 16.22 -6.66
C HIS A 20 -14.15 17.52 -6.50
N LEU A 21 -14.26 18.43 -7.46
CA LEU A 21 -13.64 19.76 -7.38
C LEU A 21 -14.24 20.61 -6.25
N ASP A 22 -15.55 20.50 -6.01
CA ASP A 22 -16.17 21.06 -4.81
C ASP A 22 -16.22 19.97 -3.73
N PRO A 23 -15.46 20.12 -2.63
CA PRO A 23 -15.32 19.08 -1.61
C PRO A 23 -16.59 18.90 -0.76
N VAL A 24 -17.59 19.78 -0.89
CA VAL A 24 -18.82 19.74 -0.10
C VAL A 24 -20.03 19.40 -0.96
N LEU A 25 -20.25 20.15 -2.04
CA LEU A 25 -21.45 20.06 -2.87
C LEU A 25 -21.34 19.05 -4.02
N ALA A 26 -20.17 18.43 -4.20
CA ALA A 26 -19.83 17.59 -5.34
C ALA A 26 -19.85 18.38 -6.67
N GLY A 27 -19.84 17.68 -7.81
CA GLY A 27 -19.85 18.30 -9.14
C GLY A 27 -18.89 17.61 -10.09
N PRO A 28 -18.14 18.34 -10.93
CA PRO A 28 -17.07 17.75 -11.72
C PRO A 28 -16.05 17.03 -10.82
N MET A 29 -15.43 15.98 -11.35
CA MET A 29 -14.41 15.23 -10.62
C MET A 29 -13.07 15.95 -10.67
N ASN A 30 -12.31 15.81 -9.59
CA ASN A 30 -10.88 16.09 -9.59
C ASN A 30 -10.11 14.85 -10.08
N GLU A 31 -8.79 14.95 -10.20
CA GLU A 31 -7.96 13.85 -10.71
C GLU A 31 -8.06 12.59 -9.84
N PHE A 32 -8.17 12.72 -8.50
CA PHE A 32 -8.42 11.58 -7.62
C PHE A 32 -9.74 10.86 -7.93
N GLY A 33 -10.81 11.62 -8.19
CA GLY A 33 -12.10 11.06 -8.59
C GLY A 33 -12.03 10.35 -9.94
N MET A 34 -11.30 10.91 -10.90
CA MET A 34 -11.05 10.28 -12.20
C MET A 34 -10.25 8.97 -12.04
N ASP A 35 -9.24 8.97 -11.17
CA ASP A 35 -8.45 7.78 -10.86
C ASP A 35 -9.22 6.69 -10.12
N MET A 36 -10.14 7.09 -9.25
CA MET A 36 -11.09 6.17 -8.63
C MET A 36 -11.96 5.50 -9.69
N ILE A 37 -12.42 6.25 -10.71
CA ILE A 37 -13.19 5.68 -11.83
C ILE A 37 -12.33 4.73 -12.66
N ASP A 38 -11.10 5.11 -12.98
CA ASP A 38 -10.17 4.26 -13.73
C ASP A 38 -9.84 2.95 -12.98
N ALA A 39 -9.93 2.98 -11.65
CA ALA A 39 -9.81 1.81 -10.78
C ALA A 39 -11.15 1.06 -10.54
N ASP A 40 -12.21 1.40 -11.28
CA ASP A 40 -13.58 0.86 -11.12
C ASP A 40 -14.08 0.96 -9.66
N PHE A 41 -13.74 2.06 -8.99
CA PHE A 41 -14.07 2.33 -7.59
C PHE A 41 -13.51 1.30 -6.59
N HIS A 42 -12.37 0.67 -6.93
CA HIS A 42 -11.64 -0.24 -6.04
C HIS A 42 -10.35 0.40 -5.54
N TRP A 43 -10.07 0.25 -4.24
CA TRP A 43 -8.78 0.59 -3.65
C TRP A 43 -7.71 -0.45 -4.04
N THR A 44 -7.23 -0.36 -5.27
CA THR A 44 -6.17 -1.23 -5.80
C THR A 44 -4.79 -0.71 -5.39
N LYS A 45 -3.75 -1.58 -5.35
CA LYS A 45 -2.36 -1.12 -5.12
C LYS A 45 -1.94 -0.04 -6.12
N LYS A 46 -2.38 -0.12 -7.38
CA LYS A 46 -2.10 0.92 -8.39
C LYS A 46 -2.75 2.26 -8.04
N PHE A 47 -4.01 2.26 -7.63
CA PHE A 47 -4.72 3.49 -7.26
C PHE A 47 -4.16 4.09 -5.96
N CYS A 48 -3.91 3.25 -4.96
CA CYS A 48 -3.31 3.65 -3.69
C CYS A 48 -1.91 4.26 -3.87
N MET A 49 -1.07 3.71 -4.75
CA MET A 49 0.29 4.23 -4.99
C MET A 49 0.34 5.42 -5.96
N LYS A 50 -0.80 5.85 -6.51
CA LYS A 50 -0.83 7.01 -7.40
C LYS A 50 -0.77 8.29 -6.57
N ASP A 51 -0.06 9.28 -7.08
CA ASP A 51 -0.11 10.68 -6.66
C ASP A 51 -1.10 11.37 -7.60
N SER A 52 -2.34 11.54 -7.15
CA SER A 52 -3.45 11.96 -8.02
C SER A 52 -3.45 13.48 -8.24
N ASP A 53 -3.01 14.29 -7.28
CA ASP A 53 -2.98 15.75 -7.39
C ASP A 53 -1.59 16.34 -7.67
N GLY A 54 -0.53 15.51 -7.64
CA GLY A 54 0.82 15.87 -8.08
C GLY A 54 1.64 16.58 -7.01
N ASP A 55 1.30 16.43 -5.73
CA ASP A 55 2.00 17.06 -4.62
C ASP A 55 3.22 16.28 -4.11
N GLY A 56 3.44 15.07 -4.64
CA GLY A 56 4.53 14.17 -4.27
C GLY A 56 4.16 13.12 -3.22
N GLN A 57 2.91 13.06 -2.75
CA GLN A 57 2.39 12.01 -1.89
C GLN A 57 1.49 11.07 -2.67
N THR A 58 1.47 9.80 -2.25
CA THR A 58 0.50 8.85 -2.78
C THR A 58 -0.85 8.99 -2.08
N ASN A 59 -1.92 8.65 -2.78
CA ASN A 59 -3.26 8.54 -2.24
C ASN A 59 -3.29 7.70 -0.93
N GLY A 60 -2.46 6.66 -0.86
CA GLY A 60 -2.25 5.84 0.32
C GLY A 60 -1.61 6.58 1.48
N GLN A 61 -0.56 7.37 1.26
CA GLN A 61 0.03 8.21 2.31
C GLN A 61 -1.02 9.18 2.85
N GLU A 62 -1.73 9.86 1.97
CA GLU A 62 -2.69 10.88 2.39
C GLU A 62 -3.90 10.33 3.14
N LEU A 63 -4.41 9.17 2.72
CA LEU A 63 -5.58 8.55 3.32
C LEU A 63 -5.26 7.56 4.46
N GLY A 64 -3.99 7.44 4.84
CA GLY A 64 -3.56 6.63 5.98
C GLY A 64 -3.37 5.15 5.71
N ASP A 65 -3.15 4.77 4.46
CA ASP A 65 -2.78 3.43 4.00
C ASP A 65 -1.55 3.46 3.06
N PRO A 66 -0.37 3.87 3.56
CA PRO A 66 0.85 3.97 2.73
C PRO A 66 1.32 2.62 2.18
N CYS A 67 0.83 1.51 2.72
CA CYS A 67 1.17 0.15 2.28
C CYS A 67 0.13 -0.48 1.36
N CYS A 68 -0.96 0.22 1.04
CA CYS A 68 -2.02 -0.28 0.18
C CYS A 68 -2.64 -1.61 0.67
N GLU A 69 -2.82 -1.74 1.98
CA GLU A 69 -3.34 -2.92 2.66
C GLU A 69 -4.85 -2.80 2.97
N PHE A 70 -5.43 -1.62 2.79
CA PHE A 70 -6.86 -1.41 3.00
C PHE A 70 -7.65 -2.27 2.01
N VAL A 71 -8.59 -3.05 2.54
CA VAL A 71 -9.53 -3.82 1.73
C VAL A 71 -10.93 -3.49 2.19
N PHE A 72 -11.71 -2.85 1.31
CA PHE A 72 -13.07 -2.46 1.61
C PHE A 72 -13.92 -3.66 2.10
N ARG A 73 -14.63 -3.46 3.22
CA ARG A 73 -15.50 -4.47 3.88
C ARG A 73 -14.80 -5.75 4.36
N LYS A 74 -13.47 -5.80 4.34
CA LYS A 74 -12.68 -6.74 5.14
C LYS A 74 -12.01 -5.93 6.25
N ASN A 75 -11.72 -6.57 7.39
CA ASN A 75 -11.13 -5.93 8.59
C ASN A 75 -10.08 -4.86 8.20
N PRO A 76 -10.45 -3.57 8.16
CA PRO A 76 -9.70 -2.58 7.41
C PRO A 76 -8.43 -2.22 8.18
N LYS A 77 -7.28 -2.46 7.56
CA LYS A 77 -5.99 -2.01 8.06
C LYS A 77 -5.70 -0.63 7.50
N VAL A 78 -5.55 0.34 8.39
CA VAL A 78 -5.01 1.67 8.10
C VAL A 78 -3.92 1.94 9.12
N ARG A 79 -2.86 2.63 8.71
CA ARG A 79 -1.70 2.95 9.55
C ARG A 79 -1.96 4.17 10.42
N TRP A 80 -2.73 5.15 9.93
CA TRP A 80 -3.22 6.27 10.71
C TRP A 80 -4.64 6.67 10.30
N THR A 81 -5.28 7.42 11.18
CA THR A 81 -6.62 8.01 10.98
C THR A 81 -6.64 9.51 11.28
N GLU A 82 -5.55 10.04 11.82
CA GLU A 82 -5.33 11.45 12.11
C GLU A 82 -4.18 11.94 11.24
N GLY A 83 -4.19 13.24 10.91
CA GLY A 83 -3.19 13.82 10.01
C GLY A 83 -3.41 13.54 8.52
N ILE A 84 -4.51 12.86 8.15
CA ILE A 84 -4.88 12.61 6.75
C ILE A 84 -5.15 13.91 5.97
N SER A 85 -4.92 13.88 4.67
CA SER A 85 -5.11 15.00 3.74
C SER A 85 -6.06 14.68 2.58
N HIS A 86 -6.28 15.66 1.70
CA HIS A 86 -7.21 15.55 0.58
C HIS A 86 -6.45 15.15 -0.70
N PRO A 87 -6.57 13.90 -1.19
CA PRO A 87 -5.73 13.35 -2.26
C PRO A 87 -6.02 13.85 -3.69
N GLY A 88 -6.81 14.92 -3.79
CA GLY A 88 -7.19 15.57 -5.04
C GLY A 88 -7.01 17.09 -4.96
N ASP A 89 -6.27 17.59 -3.97
CA ASP A 89 -5.96 19.00 -3.76
C ASP A 89 -4.56 19.14 -3.15
N ALA A 90 -3.59 19.43 -4.01
CA ALA A 90 -2.16 19.56 -3.70
C ALA A 90 -1.81 20.64 -2.65
N SER A 91 -2.79 21.42 -2.18
CA SER A 91 -2.62 22.36 -1.07
C SER A 91 -2.64 21.67 0.30
N PHE A 92 -3.12 20.42 0.37
CA PHE A 92 -3.28 19.66 1.60
C PHE A 92 -2.35 18.45 1.62
N MET A 93 -1.35 18.50 2.48
CA MET A 93 -0.39 17.41 2.63
C MET A 93 -0.48 16.76 4.01
N THR A 94 -0.24 15.45 4.06
CA THR A 94 -0.05 14.70 5.30
C THR A 94 1.41 14.87 5.76
N ASP A 95 1.66 14.94 7.08
CA ASP A 95 3.03 15.08 7.60
C ASP A 95 3.87 13.83 7.23
N PRO A 96 4.97 13.97 6.46
CA PRO A 96 5.78 12.83 6.06
C PRO A 96 6.39 12.01 7.19
N LYS A 97 6.44 12.57 8.41
CA LYS A 97 6.85 11.83 9.60
C LYS A 97 5.95 10.62 9.90
N LEU A 98 4.70 10.61 9.43
CA LEU A 98 3.79 9.49 9.64
C LEU A 98 4.24 8.21 8.91
N TRP A 99 5.05 8.33 7.86
CA TRP A 99 5.66 7.19 7.16
C TRP A 99 7.20 7.19 7.19
N GLU A 100 7.81 8.01 8.03
CA GLU A 100 9.26 7.96 8.22
C GLU A 100 9.66 6.63 8.87
N GLY A 101 10.50 5.85 8.19
CA GLY A 101 10.91 4.52 8.66
C GLY A 101 9.82 3.44 8.58
N LEU A 102 8.70 3.72 7.89
CA LEU A 102 7.65 2.74 7.67
C LEU A 102 8.09 1.72 6.60
N GLU A 103 8.21 0.46 7.01
CA GLU A 103 8.43 -0.66 6.12
C GLU A 103 7.09 -1.36 5.83
N CYS A 104 6.65 -1.28 4.58
CA CYS A 104 5.54 -2.10 4.12
C CYS A 104 6.03 -3.53 3.96
N GLU A 105 5.29 -4.49 4.51
CA GLU A 105 5.54 -5.89 4.24
C GLU A 105 5.22 -6.14 2.76
N GLU A 106 6.22 -6.01 1.90
CA GLU A 106 6.20 -6.63 0.58
C GLU A 106 5.93 -8.10 0.87
N SER A 107 4.75 -8.58 0.46
CA SER A 107 4.37 -9.97 0.60
C SER A 107 5.53 -10.83 0.14
N VAL A 108 6.23 -11.46 1.10
CA VAL A 108 7.26 -12.44 0.82
C VAL A 108 6.57 -13.61 0.13
N ASP A 109 6.54 -13.55 -1.21
CA ASP A 109 6.43 -14.75 -2.01
C ASP A 109 7.58 -15.63 -1.56
N THR A 110 7.26 -16.59 -0.72
CA THR A 110 8.23 -17.54 -0.17
C THR A 110 8.56 -18.51 -1.29
N ALA A 111 9.30 -18.03 -2.31
CA ALA A 111 10.13 -18.88 -3.12
C ALA A 111 11.13 -19.52 -2.15
N ALA A 112 10.94 -20.82 -1.95
CA ALA A 112 11.68 -21.66 -1.02
C ALA A 112 13.18 -21.32 -0.99
N ARG A 113 13.68 -20.93 0.17
CA ARG A 113 15.13 -20.95 0.44
C ARG A 113 15.61 -22.39 0.36
N PRO A 114 16.59 -22.77 -0.48
CA PRO A 114 17.30 -24.02 -0.24
C PRO A 114 18.15 -23.83 1.02
N ALA A 115 18.06 -24.81 1.92
CA ALA A 115 18.80 -24.83 3.15
C ALA A 115 20.31 -24.77 2.87
N ASN A 116 20.98 -23.92 3.64
CA ASN A 116 22.41 -23.78 3.75
C ASN A 116 23.07 -25.16 4.02
N ALA A 117 23.99 -25.61 3.17
CA ALA A 117 24.82 -26.77 3.40
C ALA A 117 26.30 -26.38 3.33
N SER A 118 26.85 -25.98 4.48
CA SER A 118 28.29 -25.80 4.66
C SER A 118 28.89 -27.02 5.38
N GLY A 119 29.64 -27.82 4.62
CA GLY A 119 30.85 -28.53 5.05
C GLY A 119 30.77 -29.77 5.96
N ARG A 120 31.09 -30.96 5.40
CA ARG A 120 32.18 -31.83 5.91
C ARG A 120 32.60 -32.92 4.90
N PRO A 121 33.86 -33.40 4.93
CA PRO A 121 34.49 -34.11 3.82
C PRO A 121 34.17 -35.61 3.78
N VAL A 122 34.09 -36.13 2.56
CA VAL A 122 33.90 -37.55 2.23
C VAL A 122 35.05 -38.39 2.79
N ARG A 123 34.72 -39.38 3.64
CA ARG A 123 35.65 -40.44 4.05
C ARG A 123 35.80 -41.46 2.92
N LYS A 124 37.03 -41.68 2.44
CA LYS A 124 37.38 -42.76 1.51
C LYS A 124 37.21 -44.13 2.19
N PRO A 125 36.53 -45.13 1.58
CA PRO A 125 36.58 -46.49 2.06
C PRO A 125 37.91 -47.17 1.69
N LYS A 126 38.35 -47.99 2.64
CA LYS A 126 39.64 -48.68 2.75
C LYS A 126 39.66 -49.94 1.87
N LEU A 127 40.79 -50.14 1.20
CA LEU A 127 41.15 -51.30 0.39
C LEU A 127 40.97 -52.62 1.18
N MET A 128 40.20 -53.57 0.65
CA MET A 128 40.19 -54.96 1.10
C MET A 128 40.86 -55.84 0.04
N VAL A 129 42.04 -56.35 0.39
CA VAL A 129 42.74 -57.45 -0.24
C VAL A 129 41.97 -58.74 0.05
N GLN A 130 41.69 -59.56 -0.96
CA GLN A 130 41.63 -61.01 -0.78
C GLN A 130 42.35 -61.71 -1.93
N ARG A 131 43.34 -62.53 -1.52
CA ARG A 131 44.05 -63.51 -2.32
C ARG A 131 43.20 -64.79 -2.35
N SER A 132 43.20 -65.48 -3.48
CA SER A 132 43.47 -66.91 -3.62
C SER A 132 43.56 -67.26 -5.10
#